data_AF-A0A7R9TXL5-F1
#
_entry.id   AF-A0A7R9TXL5-F1
#
_cell.length_a   1.000
_cell.length_b   1.000
_cell.length_c   1.000
_cell.angle_alpha   90.00
_cell.angle_beta   90.00
_cell.angle_gamma   90.00
#
_symmetry.space_group_name_H-M   'P 1'
#
loop_
_entity.id
_entity.type
_entity.pdbx_description
1 polymer ?
#
loop_
_entity_poly.entity_id
_entity_poly.type
_entity_poly.pdbx_seq_one_letter_code
_entity_poly.pdbx_strand_id
1 'polypeptide(L)'
;MEIAIAAAHRARPTSVSKREGSKGNSNSKPKLKPPKPSFDWIVQIDTDELLHPAGAKNGFGIKSLLASLPPDVDQHVFPNYEACPEDSSVRDPFVDVTLFKKSYSHVSRDAYMEEYATVTRGNPNYFLTYANGKSAARVIPGLRPNGAHRFYNYGGKPKETTATEAAVLHFTYTMFDDVLKRKARCECPGDGSDEALQKCFILDFDRTLYKMWDESSEETMRRFWGERVVYGETAFQHPRSRVERRFLRTFPVDSLQATRTS
;
A
#
# COMPACT_ATOMS: atom_id res chain seq x y z
N MET A 1 13.07 19.48 8.46
CA MET A 1 12.78 18.71 7.25
C MET A 1 11.28 18.53 7.18
N GLU A 2 10.68 18.99 6.09
CA GLU A 2 9.23 18.99 5.89
C GLU A 2 8.82 17.87 4.91
N ILE A 3 7.78 17.11 5.26
CA ILE A 3 7.26 16.00 4.44
C ILE A 3 5.83 16.35 4.02
N ALA A 4 5.58 16.39 2.72
CA ALA A 4 4.22 16.45 2.19
C ALA A 4 3.63 15.03 2.14
N ILE A 5 2.47 14.83 2.78
CA ILE A 5 1.66 13.61 2.62
C ILE A 5 0.53 13.93 1.64
N ALA A 6 0.57 13.32 0.47
CA ALA A 6 -0.50 13.43 -0.50
C ALA A 6 -1.51 12.30 -0.26
N ALA A 7 -2.75 12.65 0.10
CA ALA A 7 -3.86 11.70 0.14
C ALA A 7 -4.36 11.44 -1.29
N ALA A 8 -4.45 10.18 -1.68
CA ALA A 8 -4.91 9.79 -3.00
C ALA A 8 -6.45 9.88 -3.10
N HIS A 9 -6.99 11.04 -3.51
CA HIS A 9 -8.33 11.04 -4.10
C HIS A 9 -8.23 10.60 -5.56
N ARG A 10 -8.88 9.48 -5.91
CA ARG A 10 -9.13 9.13 -7.32
C ARG A 10 -10.08 10.17 -7.92
N ALA A 11 -9.55 11.32 -8.31
CA ALA A 11 -10.29 12.26 -9.15
C ALA A 11 -10.40 11.64 -10.56
N ARG A 12 -11.65 11.51 -11.03
CA ARG A 12 -11.98 11.14 -12.40
C ARG A 12 -11.27 12.13 -13.35
N PRO A 13 -10.58 11.70 -14.42
CA PRO A 13 -10.05 12.65 -15.37
C PRO A 13 -11.22 13.33 -16.08
N THR A 14 -11.48 14.59 -15.75
CA THR A 14 -12.34 15.43 -16.57
C THR A 14 -11.63 15.70 -17.88
N SER A 15 -12.36 15.50 -18.97
CA SER A 15 -11.91 15.69 -20.35
C SER A 15 -11.19 17.03 -20.52
N VAL A 16 -9.93 16.98 -20.92
CA VAL A 16 -9.17 18.16 -21.33
C VAL A 16 -9.76 18.67 -22.64
N SER A 17 -10.50 19.78 -22.58
CA SER A 17 -10.87 20.54 -23.78
C SER A 17 -9.61 21.08 -24.45
N LYS A 18 -9.43 20.79 -25.73
CA LYS A 18 -8.39 21.37 -26.58
C LYS A 18 -8.57 22.88 -26.61
N ARG A 19 -7.58 23.65 -26.14
CA ARG A 19 -7.47 25.08 -26.50
C ARG A 19 -6.55 25.21 -27.70
N GLU A 20 -7.08 25.86 -28.73
CA GLU A 20 -6.41 26.21 -29.97
C GLU A 20 -5.21 27.14 -29.73
N GLY A 21 -4.21 26.99 -30.61
CA GLY A 21 -2.95 27.71 -30.53
C GLY A 21 -3.08 29.19 -30.89
N SER A 22 -2.45 30.04 -30.09
CA SER A 22 -2.12 31.41 -30.47
C SER A 22 -0.60 31.53 -30.59
N LYS A 23 -0.13 31.91 -31.77
CA LYS A 23 1.26 32.28 -32.05
C LYS A 23 1.52 33.66 -31.43
N GLY A 24 2.51 33.76 -30.55
CA GLY A 24 2.94 35.02 -29.93
C GLY A 24 4.46 35.08 -29.79
N ASN A 25 5.02 36.19 -30.27
CA ASN A 25 6.42 36.44 -30.54
C ASN A 25 7.30 36.62 -29.28
N SER A 26 8.62 36.53 -29.49
CA SER A 26 9.73 36.55 -28.53
C SER A 26 9.74 37.69 -27.50
N ASN A 27 9.97 37.34 -26.23
CA ASN A 27 10.88 38.09 -25.36
C ASN A 27 11.29 37.19 -24.18
N SER A 28 12.59 36.91 -24.06
CA SER A 28 13.18 36.10 -22.99
C SER A 28 13.07 36.84 -21.65
N LYS A 29 11.92 36.68 -20.98
CA LYS A 29 11.80 37.01 -19.56
C LYS A 29 12.84 36.20 -18.79
N PRO A 30 13.54 36.78 -17.79
CA PRO A 30 14.39 36.00 -16.91
C PRO A 30 13.53 34.89 -16.32
N LYS A 31 13.93 33.63 -16.51
CA LYS A 31 13.24 32.48 -15.91
C LYS A 31 13.32 32.67 -14.40
N LEU A 32 12.23 33.15 -13.79
CA LEU A 32 12.10 33.16 -12.34
C LEU A 32 12.41 31.73 -11.89
N LYS A 33 13.46 31.59 -11.09
CA LYS A 33 13.77 30.33 -10.43
C LYS A 33 12.52 29.98 -9.64
N PRO A 34 11.87 28.83 -9.88
CA PRO A 34 10.68 28.48 -9.13
C PRO A 34 11.02 28.55 -7.64
N PRO A 35 10.10 29.07 -6.80
CA PRO A 35 10.34 29.16 -5.37
C PRO A 35 10.75 27.78 -4.86
N LYS A 36 11.72 27.76 -3.93
CA LYS A 36 12.15 26.53 -3.30
C LYS A 36 10.89 25.85 -2.71
N PRO A 37 10.64 24.57 -2.99
CA PRO A 37 9.50 23.88 -2.42
C PRO A 37 9.58 23.97 -0.89
N SER A 38 8.41 24.14 -0.26
CA SER A 38 8.30 24.18 1.20
C SER A 38 8.56 22.82 1.87
N PHE A 39 8.65 21.74 1.07
CA PHE A 39 8.85 20.37 1.50
C PHE A 39 10.12 19.79 0.90
N ASP A 40 10.84 18.99 1.69
CA ASP A 40 12.04 18.29 1.25
C ASP A 40 11.70 16.93 0.63
N TRP A 41 10.64 16.29 1.15
CA TRP A 41 10.16 14.98 0.72
C TRP A 41 8.65 14.99 0.47
N ILE A 42 8.20 14.11 -0.41
CA ILE A 42 6.78 13.80 -0.64
C ILE A 42 6.55 12.30 -0.54
N VAL A 43 5.45 11.90 0.07
CA VAL A 43 4.99 10.51 0.15
C VAL A 43 3.50 10.46 -0.16
N GLN A 44 3.06 9.41 -0.86
CA GLN A 44 1.65 9.11 -1.07
C GLN A 44 1.29 7.88 -0.24
N ILE A 45 0.31 8.03 0.64
CA ILE A 45 -0.21 6.98 1.53
C ILE A 45 -1.71 6.89 1.30
N ASP A 46 -2.23 5.66 1.12
CA ASP A 46 -3.65 5.43 0.90
C ASP A 46 -4.43 5.43 2.23
N THR A 47 -5.75 5.56 2.17
CA THR A 47 -6.59 5.72 3.38
C THR A 47 -6.63 4.48 4.28
N ASP A 48 -6.23 3.34 3.74
CA ASP A 48 -6.11 2.04 4.41
C ASP A 48 -4.64 1.71 4.76
N GLU A 49 -3.75 2.71 4.80
CA GLU A 49 -2.33 2.52 5.03
C GLU A 49 -1.79 3.39 6.18
N LEU A 50 -0.78 2.87 6.89
CA LEU A 50 -0.01 3.60 7.89
C LEU A 50 1.49 3.49 7.61
N LEU A 51 2.22 4.59 7.75
CA LEU A 51 3.67 4.58 7.60
C LEU A 51 4.36 4.39 8.97
N HIS A 52 5.03 3.25 9.17
CA HIS A 52 5.60 2.87 10.45
C HIS A 52 7.14 2.79 10.41
N PRO A 53 7.87 3.22 11.45
CA PRO A 53 7.37 3.93 12.63
C PRO A 53 7.20 5.41 12.32
N ALA A 54 6.01 5.99 12.56
CA ALA A 54 5.83 7.42 12.30
C ALA A 54 6.73 8.31 13.18
N GLY A 55 7.04 7.82 14.38
CA GLY A 55 7.98 8.39 15.34
C GLY A 55 7.66 7.88 16.73
N ALA A 56 8.64 7.30 17.43
CA ALA A 56 8.49 6.90 18.82
C ALA A 56 9.14 7.91 19.77
N LYS A 57 8.71 7.91 21.04
CA LYS A 57 9.30 8.63 22.19
C LYS A 57 10.84 8.51 22.32
N ASN A 58 11.46 7.59 21.57
CA ASN A 58 12.89 7.29 21.58
C ASN A 58 13.67 7.89 20.39
N GLY A 59 13.06 8.75 19.58
CA GLY A 59 13.75 9.58 18.58
C GLY A 59 13.89 9.00 17.17
N PHE A 60 13.64 7.70 16.96
CA PHE A 60 13.57 7.13 15.61
C PHE A 60 12.15 7.23 15.03
N GLY A 61 12.04 7.79 13.84
CA GLY A 61 10.81 7.89 13.05
C GLY A 61 11.09 8.18 11.58
N ILE A 62 10.06 8.22 10.74
CA ILE A 62 10.20 8.49 9.30
C ILE A 62 10.96 9.79 9.04
N LYS A 63 10.71 10.85 9.84
CA LYS A 63 11.41 12.13 9.68
C LYS A 63 12.91 12.00 9.92
N SER A 64 13.34 11.31 10.98
CA SER A 64 14.78 11.12 11.24
C SER A 64 15.41 10.19 10.20
N LEU A 65 14.68 9.16 9.75
CA LEU A 65 15.13 8.22 8.72
C LEU A 65 15.37 8.92 7.38
N LEU A 66 14.41 9.69 6.88
CA LEU A 66 14.57 10.40 5.61
C LEU A 66 15.62 11.52 5.69
N ALA A 67 15.81 12.12 6.88
CA ALA A 67 16.85 13.13 7.10
C ALA A 67 18.26 12.53 7.09
N SER A 68 18.42 11.27 7.50
CA SER A 68 19.74 10.59 7.53
C SER A 68 20.15 9.99 6.18
N LEU A 69 19.24 9.94 5.20
CA LEU A 69 19.56 9.43 3.87
C LEU A 69 20.59 10.31 3.16
N PRO A 70 21.55 9.70 2.42
CA PRO A 70 22.52 10.43 1.63
C PRO A 70 21.87 11.47 0.70
N PRO A 71 22.53 12.62 0.44
CA PRO A 71 21.99 13.66 -0.42
C PRO A 71 21.68 13.21 -1.86
N ASP A 72 22.37 12.16 -2.33
CA ASP A 72 22.22 11.62 -3.67
C ASP A 72 21.11 10.56 -3.81
N VAL A 73 20.45 10.20 -2.71
CA VAL A 73 19.27 9.33 -2.72
C VAL A 73 18.04 10.17 -3.07
N ASP A 74 17.43 9.90 -4.23
CA ASP A 74 16.24 10.61 -4.69
C ASP A 74 14.96 10.05 -4.09
N GLN A 75 14.93 8.74 -3.82
CA GLN A 75 13.73 8.04 -3.37
C GLN A 75 14.07 6.93 -2.37
N HIS A 76 13.19 6.76 -1.38
CA HIS A 76 13.27 5.69 -0.38
C HIS A 76 11.98 4.88 -0.33
N VAL A 77 12.10 3.57 -0.54
CA VAL A 77 10.99 2.62 -0.57
C VAL A 77 10.74 2.06 0.82
N PHE A 78 9.49 2.11 1.25
CA PHE A 78 8.97 1.43 2.43
C PHE A 78 8.24 0.16 1.97
N PRO A 79 8.80 -1.03 2.25
CA PRO A 79 8.10 -2.29 1.97
C PRO A 79 6.76 -2.35 2.68
N ASN A 80 5.75 -2.95 2.05
CA ASN A 80 4.43 -3.07 2.67
C ASN A 80 4.30 -4.37 3.48
N TYR A 81 3.62 -4.28 4.61
CA TYR A 81 3.19 -5.39 5.44
C TYR A 81 1.67 -5.49 5.33
N GLU A 82 1.14 -6.67 5.02
CA GLU A 82 -0.29 -6.89 4.83
C GLU A 82 -0.93 -7.30 6.15
N ALA A 83 -2.01 -6.62 6.54
CA ALA A 83 -2.74 -6.91 7.76
C ALA A 83 -3.33 -8.33 7.76
N CYS A 84 -3.20 -9.01 8.90
CA CYS A 84 -3.71 -10.35 9.13
C CYS A 84 -4.67 -10.29 10.33
N PRO A 85 -5.95 -9.91 10.15
CA PRO A 85 -6.89 -9.87 11.26
C PRO A 85 -6.98 -11.25 11.93
N GLU A 86 -6.89 -11.28 13.25
CA GLU A 86 -6.95 -12.53 14.00
C GLU A 86 -8.41 -12.99 14.23
N ASP A 87 -9.38 -12.09 14.04
CA ASP A 87 -10.80 -12.33 14.24
C ASP A 87 -11.62 -11.62 13.14
N SER A 88 -12.79 -12.14 12.80
CA SER A 88 -13.65 -11.57 11.75
C SER A 88 -14.54 -10.40 12.20
N SER A 89 -14.61 -10.11 13.51
CA SER A 89 -15.45 -9.07 14.10
C SER A 89 -14.79 -7.69 14.21
N VAL A 90 -13.72 -7.45 13.42
CA VAL A 90 -13.00 -6.15 13.33
C VAL A 90 -13.98 -5.00 13.10
N ARG A 91 -13.83 -3.92 13.87
CA ARG A 91 -14.64 -2.69 13.78
C ARG A 91 -13.81 -1.48 13.37
N ASP A 92 -12.63 -1.32 13.97
CA ASP A 92 -11.64 -0.33 13.56
C ASP A 92 -10.32 -1.06 13.29
N PRO A 93 -9.94 -1.25 12.01
CA PRO A 93 -8.71 -1.96 11.66
C PRO A 93 -7.46 -1.39 12.32
N PHE A 94 -7.40 -0.07 12.54
CA PHE A 94 -6.24 0.59 13.14
C PHE A 94 -6.12 0.37 14.66
N VAL A 95 -7.15 -0.22 15.27
CA VAL A 95 -7.19 -0.58 16.70
C VAL A 95 -7.16 -2.09 16.86
N ASP A 96 -8.01 -2.80 16.10
CA ASP A 96 -8.28 -4.22 16.30
C ASP A 96 -7.25 -5.12 15.62
N VAL A 97 -6.55 -4.63 14.58
CA VAL A 97 -5.59 -5.44 13.81
C VAL A 97 -4.16 -5.04 14.12
N THR A 98 -3.47 -5.93 14.85
CA THR A 98 -2.08 -5.73 15.27
C THR A 98 -1.09 -6.67 14.59
N LEU A 99 -1.58 -7.73 13.95
CA LEU A 99 -0.78 -8.76 13.31
C LEU A 99 -0.66 -8.47 11.80
N PHE A 100 0.57 -8.56 11.29
CA PHE A 100 0.86 -8.30 9.89
C PHE A 100 1.80 -9.34 9.31
N LYS A 101 1.55 -9.74 8.07
CA LYS A 101 2.49 -10.49 7.25
C LYS A 101 3.53 -9.53 6.67
N LYS A 102 4.81 -9.77 6.99
CA LYS A 102 5.94 -8.95 6.56
C LYS A 102 6.15 -9.05 5.06
N SER A 103 6.68 -7.99 4.45
CA SER A 103 7.19 -8.04 3.08
C SER A 103 8.27 -9.11 2.95
N TYR A 104 8.32 -9.77 1.79
CA TYR A 104 9.39 -10.70 1.44
C TYR A 104 10.78 -10.04 1.50
N SER A 105 10.89 -8.72 1.33
CA SER A 105 12.16 -8.00 1.49
C SER A 105 12.70 -8.03 2.92
N HIS A 106 11.84 -8.29 3.91
CA HIS A 106 12.16 -8.38 5.35
C HIS A 106 12.05 -9.81 5.88
N VAL A 107 12.08 -10.79 4.98
CA VAL A 107 12.17 -12.22 5.29
C VAL A 107 13.37 -12.78 4.52
N SER A 108 14.07 -13.76 5.07
CA SER A 108 15.15 -14.40 4.34
C SER A 108 14.59 -15.15 3.12
N ARG A 109 15.33 -15.12 2.01
CA ARG A 109 14.94 -15.80 0.77
C ARG A 109 14.71 -17.30 0.99
N ASP A 110 15.58 -17.94 1.77
CA ASP A 110 15.49 -19.38 2.03
C ASP A 110 14.21 -19.72 2.77
N ALA A 111 13.90 -18.98 3.85
CA ALA A 111 12.65 -19.18 4.58
C ALA A 111 11.45 -18.96 3.68
N TYR A 112 11.45 -17.89 2.86
CA TYR A 112 10.38 -17.61 1.92
C TYR A 112 10.13 -18.77 0.94
N MET A 113 11.18 -19.36 0.39
CA MET A 113 11.06 -20.47 -0.56
C MET A 113 10.60 -21.77 0.12
N GLU A 114 11.15 -22.09 1.30
CA GLU A 114 10.81 -23.29 2.06
C GLU A 114 9.35 -23.30 2.52
N GLU A 115 8.83 -22.13 2.91
CA GLU A 115 7.55 -22.02 3.60
C GLU A 115 6.44 -21.39 2.74
N TYR A 116 6.70 -21.14 1.45
CA TYR A 116 5.79 -20.42 0.55
C TYR A 116 4.36 -20.95 0.58
N ALA A 117 4.20 -22.28 0.49
CA ALA A 117 2.89 -22.93 0.51
C ALA A 117 2.15 -22.72 1.85
N THR A 118 2.88 -22.79 2.96
CA THR A 118 2.34 -22.55 4.31
C THR A 118 1.85 -21.11 4.46
N VAL A 119 2.67 -20.14 4.04
CA VAL A 119 2.40 -18.71 4.31
C VAL A 119 1.41 -18.08 3.33
N THR A 120 1.25 -18.65 2.13
CA THR A 120 0.22 -18.24 1.16
C THR A 120 -1.16 -18.73 1.56
N ARG A 121 -1.29 -19.82 2.33
CA ARG A 121 -2.58 -20.40 2.77
C ARG A 121 -3.53 -20.64 1.58
N GLY A 122 -2.98 -21.14 0.48
CA GLY A 122 -3.75 -21.41 -0.75
C GLY A 122 -4.12 -20.16 -1.57
N ASN A 123 -3.63 -18.98 -1.18
CA ASN A 123 -3.73 -17.80 -2.04
C ASN A 123 -2.75 -17.92 -3.22
N PRO A 124 -3.11 -17.37 -4.40
CA PRO A 124 -2.25 -17.44 -5.59
C PRO A 124 -0.95 -16.64 -5.43
N ASN A 125 -0.92 -15.69 -4.51
CA ASN A 125 0.21 -14.82 -4.23
C ASN A 125 0.48 -14.75 -2.71
N TYR A 126 1.70 -14.37 -2.34
CA TYR A 126 2.13 -14.24 -0.95
C TYR A 126 1.30 -13.20 -0.17
N PHE A 127 1.06 -12.05 -0.82
CA PHE A 127 0.07 -11.05 -0.42
C PHE A 127 -1.15 -11.15 -1.32
N LEU A 128 -2.32 -10.81 -0.78
CA LEU A 128 -3.56 -10.70 -1.56
C LEU A 128 -3.55 -9.48 -2.47
N THR A 129 -2.83 -8.44 -2.06
CA THR A 129 -2.68 -7.19 -2.79
C THR A 129 -1.31 -7.08 -3.47
N TYR A 130 -0.70 -5.89 -3.43
CA TYR A 130 0.58 -5.63 -4.05
C TYR A 130 1.72 -5.83 -3.05
N ALA A 131 2.93 -6.15 -3.50
CA ALA A 131 4.12 -6.32 -2.64
C ALA A 131 5.19 -5.24 -2.85
N ASN A 132 4.87 -4.23 -3.66
CA ASN A 132 5.81 -3.24 -4.14
C ASN A 132 6.13 -2.15 -3.10
N GLY A 133 5.39 -2.08 -1.99
CA GLY A 133 5.51 -0.99 -1.02
C GLY A 133 5.10 0.38 -1.57
N LYS A 134 5.41 1.43 -0.81
CA LYS A 134 5.29 2.84 -1.21
C LYS A 134 6.64 3.51 -1.10
N SER A 135 6.81 4.66 -1.72
CA SER A 135 8.06 5.40 -1.62
C SER A 135 7.86 6.84 -1.21
N ALA A 136 8.79 7.38 -0.42
CA ALA A 136 8.99 8.83 -0.33
C ALA A 136 10.01 9.27 -1.39
N ALA A 137 9.81 10.44 -2.00
CA ALA A 137 10.74 11.03 -2.96
C ALA A 137 11.15 12.45 -2.55
N ARG A 138 12.39 12.83 -2.83
CA ARG A 138 12.84 14.21 -2.64
C ARG A 138 12.12 15.14 -3.62
N VAL A 139 11.71 16.31 -3.14
CA VAL A 139 11.03 17.30 -3.98
C VAL A 139 12.08 18.09 -4.77
N ILE A 140 12.40 17.57 -5.96
CA ILE A 140 13.37 18.16 -6.89
C ILE A 140 12.70 18.53 -8.23
N PRO A 141 13.27 19.47 -9.01
CA PRO A 141 12.74 19.80 -10.32
C PRO A 141 12.59 18.56 -11.22
N GLY A 142 11.46 18.47 -11.93
CA GLY A 142 11.17 17.35 -12.81
C GLY A 142 10.59 16.09 -12.14
N LEU A 143 10.42 16.10 -10.81
CA LEU A 143 9.73 15.03 -10.09
C LEU A 143 8.30 14.86 -10.62
N ARG A 144 7.89 13.62 -10.83
CA ARG A 144 6.54 13.24 -11.25
C ARG A 144 6.10 11.94 -10.58
N PRO A 145 4.80 11.75 -10.33
CA PRO A 145 4.29 10.45 -9.89
C PRO A 145 4.51 9.39 -10.98
N ASN A 146 4.74 8.15 -10.55
CA ASN A 146 4.79 6.96 -11.40
C ASN A 146 3.85 5.90 -10.83
N GLY A 147 2.55 6.15 -11.00
CA GLY A 147 1.50 5.42 -10.28
C GLY A 147 1.46 5.77 -8.79
N ALA A 148 0.75 4.97 -8.01
CA ALA A 148 0.49 5.22 -6.59
C ALA A 148 1.64 4.80 -5.65
N HIS A 149 2.68 4.13 -6.16
CA HIS A 149 3.70 3.48 -5.35
C HIS A 149 5.10 4.09 -5.48
N ARG A 150 5.35 4.86 -6.53
CA ARG A 150 6.68 5.32 -6.94
C ARG A 150 6.64 6.71 -7.55
N PHE A 151 7.80 7.34 -7.60
CA PHE A 151 8.04 8.58 -8.33
C PHE A 151 9.10 8.36 -9.41
N TYR A 152 9.08 9.22 -10.43
CA TYR A 152 10.10 9.30 -11.47
C TYR A 152 10.56 10.74 -11.61
N ASN A 153 11.62 10.94 -12.39
CA ASN A 153 12.06 12.27 -12.78
C ASN A 153 12.16 12.35 -14.32
N TYR A 154 11.74 13.46 -14.91
CA TYR A 154 11.92 13.71 -16.35
C TYR A 154 13.40 13.79 -16.76
N GLY A 155 14.29 14.10 -15.83
CA GLY A 155 15.74 14.13 -16.03
C GLY A 155 16.43 12.77 -15.94
N GLY A 156 15.75 11.70 -15.52
CA GLY A 156 16.32 10.37 -15.42
C GLY A 156 15.68 9.46 -14.37
N LYS A 157 16.18 8.22 -14.28
CA LYS A 157 15.74 7.25 -13.27
C LYS A 157 16.27 7.68 -11.90
N PRO A 158 15.41 7.77 -10.86
CA PRO A 158 15.83 8.17 -9.52
C PRO A 158 16.76 7.12 -8.87
N LYS A 159 17.71 7.58 -8.06
CA LYS A 159 18.49 6.71 -7.17
C LYS A 159 17.58 6.26 -6.01
N GLU A 160 17.23 4.98 -6.03
CA GLU A 160 16.31 4.36 -5.07
C GLU A 160 17.08 3.58 -4.00
N THR A 161 16.62 3.65 -2.75
CA THR A 161 17.02 2.76 -1.64
C THR A 161 15.77 2.19 -0.97
N THR A 162 15.92 1.12 -0.18
CA THR A 162 14.81 0.45 0.52
C THR A 162 15.02 0.48 2.02
N ALA A 163 13.97 0.80 2.77
CA ALA A 163 13.96 0.77 4.23
C ALA A 163 14.13 -0.66 4.73
N THR A 164 14.95 -0.86 5.76
CA THR A 164 15.12 -2.15 6.46
C THR A 164 14.34 -2.20 7.78
N GLU A 165 14.07 -1.04 8.37
CA GLU A 165 13.47 -0.89 9.70
C GLU A 165 12.13 -0.14 9.70
N ALA A 166 11.69 0.33 8.53
CA ALA A 166 10.42 1.01 8.32
C ALA A 166 9.60 0.32 7.23
N ALA A 167 8.28 0.47 7.30
CA ALA A 167 7.33 -0.21 6.42
C ALA A 167 6.03 0.59 6.27
N VAL A 168 5.28 0.29 5.21
CA VAL A 168 3.86 0.65 5.13
C VAL A 168 3.04 -0.50 5.68
N LEU A 169 2.18 -0.25 6.65
CA LEU A 169 1.21 -1.20 7.16
C LEU A 169 -0.08 -1.04 6.36
N HIS A 170 -0.51 -2.08 5.64
CA HIS A 170 -1.65 -2.02 4.73
C HIS A 170 -2.82 -2.83 5.29
N PHE A 171 -3.91 -2.14 5.63
CA PHE A 171 -5.11 -2.67 6.30
C PHE A 171 -6.18 -3.13 5.30
N THR A 172 -5.75 -3.68 4.16
CA THR A 172 -6.65 -4.12 3.10
C THR A 172 -7.49 -5.33 3.51
N TYR A 173 -8.78 -5.30 3.17
CA TYR A 173 -9.76 -6.38 3.40
C TYR A 173 -9.93 -6.80 4.86
N THR A 174 -9.51 -5.98 5.82
CA THR A 174 -9.57 -6.31 7.25
C THR A 174 -10.99 -6.53 7.77
N MET A 175 -11.99 -5.98 7.08
CA MET A 175 -13.41 -6.22 7.36
C MET A 175 -14.11 -6.79 6.12
N PHE A 176 -15.09 -7.69 6.32
CA PHE A 176 -15.90 -8.18 5.21
C PHE A 176 -16.65 -7.06 4.47
N ASP A 177 -17.03 -6.00 5.17
CA ASP A 177 -17.64 -4.81 4.56
C ASP A 177 -16.75 -4.12 3.51
N ASP A 178 -15.42 -4.28 3.59
CA ASP A 178 -14.50 -3.75 2.59
C ASP A 178 -14.63 -4.47 1.24
N VAL A 179 -15.04 -5.75 1.29
CA VAL A 179 -15.41 -6.53 0.10
C VAL A 179 -16.73 -5.99 -0.46
N LEU A 180 -17.73 -5.75 0.41
CA LEU A 180 -19.04 -5.25 0.00
C LEU A 180 -18.96 -3.86 -0.66
N LYS A 181 -18.19 -2.96 -0.05
CA LYS A 181 -17.97 -1.59 -0.56
C LYS A 181 -17.25 -1.57 -1.90
N ARG A 182 -16.45 -2.58 -2.25
CA ARG A 182 -15.74 -2.65 -3.53
C ARG A 182 -16.67 -2.96 -4.69
N LYS A 183 -17.63 -3.87 -4.53
CA LYS A 183 -18.62 -4.13 -5.59
C LYS A 183 -19.41 -2.88 -5.95
N ALA A 184 -19.89 -2.15 -4.95
CA ALA A 184 -20.69 -0.94 -5.15
C ALA A 184 -19.95 0.17 -5.94
N ARG A 185 -18.63 0.07 -6.12
CA ARG A 185 -17.82 1.06 -6.84
C ARG A 185 -17.55 0.71 -8.31
N CYS A 186 -17.92 -0.49 -8.78
CA CYS A 186 -17.69 -0.90 -10.16
C CYS A 186 -18.97 -1.34 -10.87
N GLU A 187 -19.31 -0.64 -11.95
CA GLU A 187 -20.20 -1.14 -13.00
C GLU A 187 -19.33 -1.81 -14.07
N CYS A 188 -18.69 -2.92 -13.72
CA CYS A 188 -17.71 -3.58 -14.57
C CYS A 188 -18.40 -4.13 -15.83
N PRO A 189 -18.15 -3.59 -17.04
CA PRO A 189 -18.85 -4.01 -18.24
C PRO A 189 -18.22 -5.30 -18.80
N GLY A 190 -19.02 -6.33 -18.98
CA GLY A 190 -18.57 -7.59 -19.60
C GLY A 190 -19.52 -8.76 -19.38
N ASP A 191 -19.20 -9.88 -20.02
CA ASP A 191 -19.86 -11.19 -19.89
C ASP A 191 -19.41 -11.97 -18.65
N GLY A 192 -18.69 -11.34 -17.71
CA GLY A 192 -18.13 -11.99 -16.52
C GLY A 192 -16.84 -12.80 -16.78
N SER A 193 -16.31 -12.79 -18.01
CA SER A 193 -15.02 -13.42 -18.31
C SER A 193 -13.86 -12.78 -17.53
N ASP A 194 -12.81 -13.57 -17.25
CA ASP A 194 -11.65 -13.05 -16.51
C ASP A 194 -10.95 -11.93 -17.28
N GLU A 195 -10.90 -12.01 -18.61
CA GLU A 195 -10.33 -10.98 -19.49
C GLU A 195 -11.10 -9.65 -19.38
N ALA A 196 -12.43 -9.70 -19.26
CA ALA A 196 -13.23 -8.50 -19.05
C ALA A 196 -13.01 -7.92 -17.64
N LEU A 197 -13.00 -8.78 -16.61
CA LEU A 197 -12.84 -8.37 -15.23
C LEU A 197 -11.46 -7.80 -14.92
N GLN A 198 -10.39 -8.25 -15.60
CA GLN A 198 -9.04 -7.69 -15.46
C GLN A 198 -8.96 -6.18 -15.74
N LYS A 199 -9.85 -5.65 -16.59
CA LYS A 199 -9.91 -4.20 -16.87
C LYS A 199 -10.37 -3.38 -15.66
N CYS A 200 -11.05 -4.02 -14.71
CA CYS A 200 -11.63 -3.37 -13.56
C CYS A 200 -10.93 -3.75 -12.25
N PHE A 201 -10.51 -5.01 -12.15
CA PHE A 201 -9.87 -5.59 -10.98
C PHE A 201 -8.52 -6.17 -11.35
N ILE A 202 -7.47 -5.48 -10.92
CA ILE A 202 -6.09 -5.93 -11.08
C ILE A 202 -5.84 -7.19 -10.23
N LEU A 203 -6.50 -7.30 -9.07
CA LEU A 203 -6.27 -8.38 -8.12
C LEU A 203 -7.18 -9.59 -8.39
N ASP A 204 -6.58 -10.78 -8.39
CA ASP A 204 -7.28 -12.07 -8.55
C ASP A 204 -8.34 -12.28 -7.46
N PHE A 205 -8.03 -11.83 -6.24
CA PHE A 205 -8.93 -11.90 -5.09
C PHE A 205 -10.20 -11.08 -5.34
N ASP A 206 -10.07 -9.86 -5.87
CA ASP A 206 -11.22 -9.01 -6.23
C ASP A 206 -12.04 -9.63 -7.37
N ARG A 207 -11.39 -10.19 -8.39
CA ARG A 207 -12.10 -10.87 -9.50
C ARG A 207 -12.90 -12.08 -9.02
N THR A 208 -12.30 -12.89 -8.15
CA THR A 208 -12.96 -14.06 -7.56
C THR A 208 -14.17 -13.63 -6.73
N LEU A 209 -14.00 -12.64 -5.84
CA LEU A 209 -15.10 -12.10 -5.04
C LEU A 209 -16.22 -11.50 -5.90
N TYR A 210 -15.87 -10.82 -7.00
CA TYR A 210 -16.85 -10.25 -7.91
C TYR A 210 -17.74 -11.32 -8.54
N LYS A 211 -17.15 -12.42 -9.05
CA LYS A 211 -17.91 -13.57 -9.60
C LYS A 211 -18.79 -14.24 -8.55
N MET A 212 -18.22 -14.51 -7.37
CA MET A 212 -18.95 -15.12 -6.26
C MET A 212 -20.18 -14.33 -5.84
N TRP A 213 -20.17 -13.00 -6.00
CA TRP A 213 -21.31 -12.19 -5.59
C TRP A 213 -22.59 -12.58 -6.31
N ASP A 214 -22.53 -12.76 -7.62
CA ASP A 214 -23.73 -13.03 -8.43
C ASP A 214 -24.13 -14.52 -8.38
N GLU A 215 -23.19 -15.39 -7.96
CA GLU A 215 -23.32 -16.85 -8.04
C GLU A 215 -23.48 -17.54 -6.68
N SER A 216 -23.21 -16.86 -5.55
CA SER A 216 -23.11 -17.47 -4.23
C SER A 216 -23.83 -16.68 -3.13
N SER A 217 -24.07 -17.33 -1.99
CA SER A 217 -24.61 -16.68 -0.80
C SER A 217 -23.56 -15.82 -0.08
N GLU A 218 -24.01 -14.82 0.69
CA GLU A 218 -23.13 -14.03 1.56
C GLU A 218 -22.34 -14.92 2.54
N GLU A 219 -22.96 -15.97 3.06
CA GLU A 219 -22.29 -16.96 3.94
C GLU A 219 -21.09 -17.62 3.23
N THR A 220 -21.27 -18.00 1.96
CA THR A 220 -20.21 -18.61 1.15
C THR A 220 -19.07 -17.60 0.91
N MET A 221 -19.40 -16.35 0.64
CA MET A 221 -18.42 -15.28 0.48
C MET A 221 -17.66 -14.98 1.78
N ARG A 222 -18.36 -14.94 2.93
CA ARG A 222 -17.77 -14.74 4.25
C ARG A 222 -16.77 -15.85 4.57
N ARG A 223 -17.13 -17.11 4.29
CA ARG A 223 -16.22 -18.24 4.45
C ARG A 223 -14.99 -18.11 3.54
N PHE A 224 -15.18 -17.79 2.26
CA PHE A 224 -14.06 -17.59 1.33
C PHE A 224 -13.11 -16.47 1.77
N TRP A 225 -13.66 -15.35 2.24
CA TRP A 225 -12.90 -14.24 2.80
C TRP A 225 -12.17 -14.64 4.09
N GLY A 226 -12.86 -15.29 5.04
CA GLY A 226 -12.30 -15.73 6.32
C GLY A 226 -11.12 -16.70 6.15
N GLU A 227 -11.27 -17.69 5.27
CA GLU A 227 -10.21 -18.68 4.95
C GLU A 227 -8.93 -18.02 4.41
N ARG A 228 -9.04 -16.85 3.74
CA ARG A 228 -7.93 -16.21 3.02
C ARG A 228 -7.34 -15.00 3.73
N VAL A 229 -8.16 -14.28 4.50
CA VAL A 229 -7.81 -13.02 5.15
C VAL A 229 -7.66 -13.20 6.66
N VAL A 230 -8.61 -13.88 7.31
CA VAL A 230 -8.64 -14.01 8.77
C VAL A 230 -7.67 -15.11 9.19
N TYR A 231 -6.76 -14.76 10.08
CA TYR A 231 -5.64 -15.61 10.47
C TYR A 231 -5.99 -16.52 11.67
N GLY A 232 -6.87 -16.07 12.58
CA GLY A 232 -7.26 -16.87 13.75
C GLY A 232 -8.36 -17.90 13.47
N GLU A 233 -9.13 -17.77 12.38
CA GLU A 233 -10.21 -18.72 12.03
C GLU A 233 -9.68 -20.05 11.45
N THR A 234 -8.45 -20.10 10.95
CA THR A 234 -7.79 -21.39 10.70
C THR A 234 -7.25 -21.98 12.00
N ALA A 235 -8.12 -22.70 12.71
CA ALA A 235 -7.77 -23.72 13.72
C ALA A 235 -6.54 -23.40 14.61
N PHE A 236 -6.61 -22.32 15.39
CA PHE A 236 -5.65 -22.09 16.48
C PHE A 236 -6.00 -22.93 17.71
N GLN A 237 -5.59 -24.20 17.68
CA GLN A 237 -5.30 -24.98 18.91
C GLN A 237 -3.79 -25.16 19.15
N HIS A 238 -2.92 -24.48 18.41
CA HIS A 238 -1.47 -24.61 18.58
C HIS A 238 -0.81 -23.24 18.80
N PRO A 239 0.20 -23.13 19.69
CA PRO A 239 1.03 -21.93 19.78
C PRO A 239 1.62 -21.62 18.40
N ARG A 240 1.64 -20.33 18.03
CA ARG A 240 2.12 -19.85 16.72
C ARG A 240 3.38 -20.62 16.29
N SER A 241 3.33 -21.24 15.12
CA SER A 241 4.39 -22.14 14.69
C SER A 241 5.71 -21.38 14.56
N ARG A 242 6.83 -22.11 14.56
CA ARG A 242 8.16 -21.49 14.34
C ARG A 242 8.21 -20.74 13.00
N VAL A 243 7.42 -21.18 12.02
CA VAL A 243 7.28 -20.56 10.70
C VAL A 243 6.61 -19.20 10.83
N GLU A 244 5.47 -19.11 11.52
CA GLU A 244 4.69 -17.87 11.61
C GLU A 244 5.47 -16.73 12.25
N ARG A 245 6.33 -17.01 13.23
CA ARG A 245 7.21 -16.00 13.84
C ARG A 245 8.25 -15.41 12.87
N ARG A 246 8.57 -16.09 11.77
CA ARG A 246 9.49 -15.59 10.74
C ARG A 246 8.81 -14.65 9.75
N PHE A 247 7.51 -14.80 9.53
CA PHE A 247 6.76 -14.07 8.51
C PHE A 247 5.82 -13.03 9.08
N LEU A 248 5.34 -13.23 10.30
CA LEU A 248 4.41 -12.33 10.95
C LEU A 248 5.12 -11.39 11.93
N ARG A 249 4.59 -10.19 12.06
CA ARG A 249 4.99 -9.22 13.07
C ARG A 249 3.75 -8.66 13.75
N THR A 250 3.78 -8.62 15.07
CA THR A 250 2.77 -7.93 15.87
C THR A 250 3.28 -6.52 16.21
N PHE A 251 2.42 -5.52 16.05
CA PHE A 251 2.68 -4.14 16.46
C PHE A 251 1.78 -3.78 17.64
N PRO A 252 2.33 -3.22 18.73
CA PRO A 252 1.50 -2.75 19.85
C PRO A 252 0.48 -1.69 19.39
N VAL A 253 -0.74 -1.74 19.93
CA VAL A 253 -1.82 -0.78 19.59
C VAL A 253 -1.36 0.66 19.75
N ASP A 254 -0.69 0.99 20.85
CA ASP A 254 -0.14 2.33 21.11
C ASP A 254 0.79 2.81 19.98
N SER A 255 1.55 1.89 19.38
CA SER A 255 2.44 2.21 18.27
C SER A 255 1.71 2.46 16.96
N LEU A 256 0.56 1.81 16.74
CA LEU A 256 -0.30 2.02 15.58
C LEU A 256 -1.07 3.34 15.73
N GLN A 257 -1.60 3.61 16.92
CA GLN A 257 -2.28 4.85 17.24
C GLN A 257 -1.35 6.07 17.13
N ALA A 258 -0.12 5.98 17.64
CA ALA A 258 0.88 7.03 17.47
C ALA A 258 1.09 7.36 15.99
N THR A 259 1.16 6.33 15.15
CA THR A 259 1.31 6.47 13.69
C THR A 259 0.10 7.12 13.01
N ARG A 260 -1.11 6.87 13.51
CA ARG A 260 -2.34 7.47 12.97
C ARG A 260 -2.45 8.97 13.25
N THR A 261 -1.88 9.44 14.36
CA THR A 261 -2.04 10.84 14.84
C THR A 261 -0.94 11.81 14.43
N SER A 262 0.15 11.31 13.83
CA SER A 262 1.39 12.04 13.53
C SER A 262 1.55 12.40 12.06
#